data_AF-A0A2N6AR75-F1
#
_entry.id   AF-A0A2N6AR75-F1
#
_cell.length_a   1.000
_cell.length_b   1.000
_cell.length_c   1.000
_cell.angle_alpha   90.00
_cell.angle_beta   90.00
_cell.angle_gamma   90.00
#
_symmetry.space_group_name_H-M   'P 1'
#
loop_
_entity.id
_entity.type
_entity.pdbx_description
1 polymer ?
#
loop_
_entity_poly.entity_id
_entity_poly.type
_entity_poly.pdbx_seq_one_letter_code
_entity_poly.pdbx_strand_id
1 'polypeptide(L)'
;MVVNYYGTAYSGASIAFDALKKNRLDFYALNRNPITVSIMGFGAIGLNAAKAFKNLSNREFLGKEEKLPGLIIKMLTRSITGDEKQLAELLPDTDILVDATWRSDPSKAIVSNRLIGLLPENAVILDLTADPYDTKIKPMQIKGIEGIPTGSLAHCVIEPGDSDYSKVPDGVVKDNKRTVVSCNAWPGVYPVEAMAVYGKQLKPFVKILLEKGIKLEHSEDVPLCERAIKKASLEYFDEFGME
;
A
#
# COMPACT_ATOMS: atom_id res chain seq x y z
N MET A 1 5.51 9.04 -15.82
CA MET A 1 5.27 7.77 -15.11
C MET A 1 3.77 7.52 -15.10
N VAL A 2 3.35 6.34 -15.51
CA VAL A 2 1.92 5.96 -15.53
C VAL A 2 1.58 5.37 -14.17
N VAL A 3 0.74 6.03 -13.40
CA VAL A 3 0.46 5.66 -12.01
C VAL A 3 -0.93 6.10 -11.56
N ASN A 4 -1.57 5.28 -10.73
CA ASN A 4 -2.88 5.54 -10.13
C ASN A 4 -2.79 5.44 -8.61
N TYR A 5 -2.18 6.44 -7.97
CA TYR A 5 -1.97 6.44 -6.51
C TYR A 5 -3.28 6.39 -5.72
N TYR A 6 -4.30 7.16 -6.14
CA TYR A 6 -5.59 7.16 -5.45
C TYR A 6 -6.33 5.84 -5.63
N GLY A 7 -6.39 5.29 -6.85
CA GLY A 7 -7.04 4.00 -7.07
C GLY A 7 -6.36 2.86 -6.31
N THR A 8 -5.03 2.86 -6.26
CA THR A 8 -4.25 1.90 -5.45
C THR A 8 -4.64 1.99 -3.97
N ALA A 9 -4.55 3.19 -3.40
CA ALA A 9 -4.83 3.40 -1.99
C ALA A 9 -6.31 3.16 -1.63
N TYR A 10 -7.25 3.59 -2.48
CA TYR A 10 -8.68 3.41 -2.25
C TYR A 10 -9.09 1.94 -2.29
N SER A 11 -8.55 1.17 -3.24
CA SER A 11 -8.82 -0.27 -3.35
C SER A 11 -8.43 -1.01 -2.08
N GLY A 12 -7.18 -0.84 -1.63
CA GLY A 12 -6.70 -1.45 -0.40
C GLY A 12 -7.45 -0.95 0.84
N ALA A 13 -7.67 0.36 0.96
CA ALA A 13 -8.38 0.94 2.10
C ALA A 13 -9.84 0.45 2.21
N SER A 14 -10.56 0.33 1.09
CA SER A 14 -11.94 -0.17 1.09
C SER A 14 -12.00 -1.62 1.58
N ILE A 15 -11.11 -2.47 1.08
CA ILE A 15 -11.06 -3.88 1.47
C ILE A 15 -10.64 -4.03 2.94
N ALA A 16 -9.65 -3.26 3.41
CA ALA A 16 -9.23 -3.26 4.81
C ALA A 16 -10.33 -2.75 5.76
N PHE A 17 -11.08 -1.73 5.35
CA PHE A 17 -12.20 -1.21 6.12
C PHE A 17 -13.33 -2.25 6.24
N ASP A 18 -13.65 -2.94 5.14
CA ASP A 18 -14.65 -4.03 5.14
C ASP A 18 -14.17 -5.25 5.95
N ALA A 19 -12.88 -5.57 5.93
CA ALA A 19 -12.30 -6.61 6.77
C ALA A 19 -12.41 -6.25 8.25
N LEU A 20 -12.05 -5.03 8.64
CA LEU A 20 -12.17 -4.57 10.03
C LEU A 20 -13.63 -4.63 10.50
N LYS A 21 -14.56 -4.20 9.65
CA LYS A 21 -15.99 -4.23 9.91
C LYS A 21 -16.52 -5.64 10.18
N LYS A 22 -15.94 -6.67 9.55
CA LYS A 22 -16.26 -8.08 9.83
C LYS A 22 -15.61 -8.57 11.13
N ASN A 23 -14.40 -8.12 11.42
CA ASN A 23 -13.62 -8.57 12.58
C ASN A 23 -14.09 -7.95 13.90
N ARG A 24 -14.75 -6.79 13.86
CA ARG A 24 -15.20 -6.05 15.05
C ARG A 24 -16.69 -6.29 15.32
N LEU A 25 -16.98 -6.94 16.45
CA LEU A 25 -18.37 -7.11 16.92
C LEU A 25 -19.03 -5.77 17.31
N ASP A 26 -18.23 -4.81 17.77
CA ASP A 26 -18.69 -3.50 18.25
C ASP A 26 -18.65 -2.40 17.16
N PHE A 27 -18.44 -2.75 15.89
CA PHE A 27 -18.24 -1.77 14.81
C PHE A 27 -19.36 -0.73 14.70
N TYR A 28 -20.60 -1.12 15.02
CA TYR A 28 -21.77 -0.25 15.05
C TYR A 28 -22.28 0.07 16.46
N ALA A 29 -21.49 -0.19 17.50
CA ALA A 29 -21.86 0.20 18.86
C ALA A 29 -21.82 1.72 19.02
N LEU A 30 -22.85 2.32 19.62
CA LEU A 30 -22.91 3.78 19.83
C LEU A 30 -21.82 4.29 20.79
N ASN A 31 -21.33 3.44 21.69
CA ASN A 31 -20.39 3.77 22.75
C ASN A 31 -18.96 3.29 22.47
N ARG A 32 -18.65 2.80 21.26
CA ARG A 32 -17.26 2.44 20.93
C ARG A 32 -16.37 3.68 20.84
N ASN A 33 -15.07 3.48 20.95
CA ASN A 33 -14.12 4.54 20.57
C ASN A 33 -14.14 4.76 19.04
N PRO A 34 -13.71 5.94 18.57
CA PRO A 34 -13.41 6.13 17.15
C PRO A 34 -12.43 5.07 16.66
N ILE A 35 -12.63 4.58 15.44
CA ILE A 35 -11.70 3.63 14.84
C ILE A 35 -10.41 4.38 14.50
N THR A 36 -9.26 3.81 14.82
CA THR A 36 -7.97 4.43 14.56
C THR A 36 -7.23 3.75 13.41
N VAL A 37 -6.90 4.54 12.39
CA VAL A 37 -6.08 4.11 11.26
C VAL A 37 -4.69 4.74 11.41
N SER A 38 -3.67 3.91 11.59
CA SER A 38 -2.27 4.35 11.66
C SER A 38 -1.57 4.07 10.34
N ILE A 39 -1.12 5.11 9.65
CA ILE A 39 -0.52 5.01 8.32
C ILE A 39 0.97 5.29 8.41
N MET A 40 1.79 4.29 8.10
CA MET A 40 3.22 4.45 7.95
C MET A 40 3.54 4.94 6.54
N GLY A 41 4.21 6.09 6.44
CA GLY A 41 4.62 6.67 5.16
C GLY A 41 3.76 7.86 4.73
N PHE A 42 4.41 9.01 4.59
CA PHE A 42 3.80 10.28 4.19
C PHE A 42 3.89 10.58 2.68
N GLY A 43 4.24 9.57 1.87
CA GLY A 43 4.32 9.70 0.42
C GLY A 43 2.96 9.81 -0.27
N ALA A 44 2.97 9.82 -1.60
CA ALA A 44 1.74 9.93 -2.41
C ALA A 44 0.72 8.82 -2.08
N ILE A 45 1.16 7.57 -1.88
CA ILE A 45 0.25 6.47 -1.49
C ILE A 45 -0.36 6.72 -0.11
N GLY A 46 0.44 7.02 0.92
CA GLY A 46 -0.06 7.24 2.27
C GLY A 46 -1.04 8.41 2.39
N LEU A 47 -0.76 9.54 1.72
CA LEU A 47 -1.68 10.67 1.66
C LEU A 47 -2.99 10.33 0.95
N ASN A 48 -2.95 9.50 -0.09
CA ASN A 48 -4.16 9.03 -0.76
C ASN A 48 -4.91 7.98 0.08
N ALA A 49 -4.22 7.16 0.88
CA ALA A 49 -4.85 6.25 1.83
C ALA A 49 -5.62 7.02 2.91
N ALA A 50 -5.02 8.07 3.47
CA ALA A 50 -5.72 8.96 4.40
C ALA A 50 -6.99 9.57 3.78
N LYS A 51 -6.91 10.06 2.53
CA LYS A 51 -8.09 10.55 1.79
C LYS A 51 -9.15 9.46 1.59
N ALA A 52 -8.73 8.25 1.24
CA ALA A 52 -9.63 7.12 1.06
C ALA A 52 -10.36 6.77 2.36
N PHE A 53 -9.65 6.59 3.48
CA PHE A 53 -10.25 6.31 4.78
C PHE A 53 -11.18 7.43 5.25
N LYS A 54 -10.83 8.69 5.02
CA LYS A 54 -11.73 9.83 5.30
C LYS A 54 -13.04 9.73 4.50
N ASN A 55 -12.97 9.36 3.21
CA ASN A 55 -14.15 9.18 2.38
C ASN A 55 -15.00 7.97 2.81
N LEU A 56 -14.35 6.86 3.18
CA LEU A 56 -15.02 5.67 3.72
C LEU A 56 -15.71 5.99 5.05
N SER A 57 -15.05 6.71 5.96
CA SER A 57 -15.64 7.20 7.21
C SER A 57 -16.90 8.00 6.98
N ASN A 58 -16.84 8.96 6.06
CA ASN A 58 -17.98 9.82 5.76
C ASN A 58 -19.13 9.01 5.18
N ARG A 59 -18.83 8.10 4.25
CA ARG A 59 -19.86 7.23 3.64
C ARG A 59 -20.55 6.34 4.70
N GLU A 60 -19.78 5.81 5.63
CA GLU A 60 -20.29 4.86 6.62
C GLU A 60 -21.06 5.54 7.75
N PHE A 61 -20.53 6.64 8.30
CA PHE A 61 -20.99 7.21 9.56
C PHE A 61 -21.66 8.59 9.45
N LEU A 62 -21.35 9.38 8.42
CA LEU A 62 -21.87 10.76 8.34
C LEU A 62 -23.36 10.76 7.95
N GLY A 63 -24.17 11.54 8.68
CA GLY A 63 -25.60 11.71 8.37
C GLY A 63 -26.50 10.54 8.75
N LYS A 64 -25.97 9.54 9.48
CA LYS A 64 -26.77 8.48 10.10
C LYS A 64 -27.52 9.02 11.31
N GLU A 65 -28.75 8.55 11.54
CA GLU A 65 -29.57 8.93 12.71
C GLU A 65 -28.87 8.57 14.01
N GLU A 66 -28.30 7.36 14.04
CA GLU A 66 -27.38 6.89 15.06
C GLU A 66 -26.03 7.61 14.88
N LYS A 67 -25.69 8.49 15.82
CA LYS A 67 -24.43 9.27 15.81
C LYS A 67 -23.23 8.39 16.13
N LEU A 68 -22.88 7.49 15.21
CA LEU A 68 -21.77 6.56 15.36
C LEU A 68 -20.42 7.30 15.36
N PRO A 69 -19.48 6.91 16.25
CA PRO A 69 -18.12 7.44 16.24
C PRO A 69 -17.43 7.18 14.90
N GLY A 70 -16.74 8.19 14.36
CA GLY A 70 -16.04 8.09 13.08
C GLY A 70 -14.67 7.41 13.15
N LEU A 71 -13.76 7.87 12.28
CA LEU A 71 -12.36 7.44 12.20
C LEU A 71 -11.39 8.55 12.64
N ILE A 72 -10.30 8.16 13.31
CA ILE A 72 -9.10 8.97 13.54
C ILE A 72 -8.00 8.44 12.61
N ILE A 73 -7.32 9.33 11.88
CA ILE A 73 -6.21 8.96 11.00
C ILE A 73 -4.92 9.51 11.60
N LYS A 74 -4.02 8.61 12.01
CA LYS A 74 -2.68 8.92 12.50
C LYS A 74 -1.69 8.70 11.37
N MET A 75 -1.10 9.77 10.86
CA MET A 75 -0.03 9.68 9.87
C MET A 75 1.31 9.61 10.62
N LEU A 76 2.08 8.54 10.40
CA LEU A 76 3.33 8.27 11.11
C LEU A 76 4.55 8.59 10.24
N THR A 77 5.41 9.48 10.73
CA THR A 77 6.66 9.85 10.05
C THR A 77 7.74 8.80 10.27
N ARG A 78 8.79 8.83 9.44
CA ARG A 78 9.94 7.91 9.57
C ARG A 78 10.63 7.99 10.93
N SER A 79 10.61 9.16 11.58
CA SER A 79 11.18 9.33 12.92
C SER A 79 10.37 8.60 14.00
N ILE A 80 9.05 8.48 13.83
CA ILE A 80 8.19 7.69 14.72
C ILE A 80 8.36 6.21 14.41
N THR A 81 8.27 5.81 13.15
CA THR A 81 8.36 4.39 12.76
C THR A 81 9.77 3.81 12.94
N GLY A 82 10.80 4.66 13.04
CA GLY A 82 12.17 4.26 13.34
C GLY A 82 12.49 4.18 14.83
N ASP A 83 11.59 4.65 15.70
CA ASP A 83 11.70 4.51 17.15
C ASP A 83 10.73 3.41 17.62
N GLU A 84 11.28 2.23 17.90
CA GLU A 84 10.50 1.06 18.30
C GLU A 84 9.66 1.33 19.55
N LYS A 85 10.14 2.13 20.50
CA LYS A 85 9.40 2.41 21.74
C LYS A 85 8.20 3.30 21.44
N GLN A 86 8.39 4.39 20.68
CA GLN A 86 7.29 5.27 20.31
C GLN A 86 6.25 4.55 19.45
N LEU A 87 6.71 3.70 18.52
CA LEU A 87 5.80 2.90 17.72
C LEU A 87 5.01 1.92 18.60
N ALA A 88 5.66 1.23 19.53
CA ALA A 88 5.01 0.30 20.46
C ALA A 88 3.92 0.97 21.32
N GLU A 89 4.07 2.24 21.69
CA GLU A 89 3.06 3.00 22.43
C GLU A 89 1.79 3.31 21.58
N LEU A 90 1.91 3.34 20.25
CA LEU A 90 0.80 3.68 19.34
C LEU A 90 -0.01 2.46 18.84
N LEU A 91 0.62 1.29 18.80
CA LEU A 91 0.03 0.07 18.24
C LEU A 91 -1.21 -0.46 19.00
N PRO A 92 -1.29 -0.40 20.35
CA PRO A 92 -2.46 -0.87 21.09
C PRO A 92 -3.77 -0.17 20.71
N ASP A 93 -3.69 1.08 20.26
CA ASP A 93 -4.84 1.86 19.82
C ASP A 93 -5.06 1.80 18.30
N THR A 94 -4.36 0.93 17.56
CA THR A 94 -4.41 0.90 16.08
C THR A 94 -5.33 -0.20 15.58
N ASP A 95 -6.47 0.18 15.00
CA ASP A 95 -7.43 -0.77 14.39
C ASP A 95 -7.03 -1.19 12.98
N ILE A 96 -6.47 -0.26 12.21
CA ILE A 96 -5.90 -0.54 10.89
C ILE A 96 -4.49 0.01 10.82
N LEU A 97 -3.51 -0.87 10.66
CA LEU A 97 -2.12 -0.50 10.41
C LEU A 97 -1.86 -0.54 8.90
N VAL A 98 -1.48 0.59 8.31
CA VAL A 98 -1.24 0.70 6.87
C VAL A 98 0.26 0.84 6.59
N ASP A 99 0.82 -0.08 5.80
CA ASP A 99 2.13 0.10 5.18
C ASP A 99 1.98 0.80 3.83
N ALA A 100 2.45 2.04 3.78
CA ALA A 100 2.61 2.84 2.57
C ALA A 100 4.05 3.37 2.46
N THR A 101 5.01 2.65 3.04
CA THR A 101 6.38 3.11 3.19
C THR A 101 7.23 2.81 1.97
N TRP A 102 8.24 3.64 1.75
CA TRP A 102 9.36 3.28 0.90
C TRP A 102 10.59 3.10 1.80
N ARG A 103 11.37 2.05 1.53
CA ARG A 103 12.55 1.69 2.33
C ARG A 103 13.79 1.75 1.45
N SER A 104 14.84 2.37 1.98
CA SER A 104 16.17 2.37 1.36
C SER A 104 16.90 1.04 1.55
N ASP A 105 16.56 0.29 2.59
CA ASP A 105 17.10 -1.04 2.89
C ASP A 105 15.92 -2.04 2.99
N PRO A 106 15.66 -2.82 1.94
CA PRO A 106 14.53 -3.74 1.90
C PRO A 106 14.74 -4.99 2.78
N SER A 107 15.93 -5.18 3.35
CA SER A 107 16.22 -6.32 4.24
C SER A 107 15.80 -6.13 5.69
N LYS A 108 15.30 -4.94 6.05
CA LYS A 108 14.89 -4.60 7.41
C LYS A 108 13.42 -4.24 7.49
N ALA A 109 12.69 -4.91 8.37
CA ALA A 109 11.32 -4.55 8.70
C ALA A 109 11.29 -3.24 9.49
N ILE A 110 10.21 -2.50 9.34
CA ILE A 110 9.87 -1.34 10.16
C ILE A 110 9.10 -1.81 11.40
N VAL A 111 8.14 -2.72 11.19
CA VAL A 111 7.36 -3.34 12.26
C VAL A 111 7.79 -4.79 12.39
N SER A 112 8.50 -5.13 13.47
CA SER A 112 8.85 -6.51 13.77
C SER A 112 7.61 -7.33 14.11
N ASN A 113 7.68 -8.65 13.95
CA ASN A 113 6.56 -9.52 14.24
C ASN A 113 6.17 -9.47 15.74
N ARG A 114 7.13 -9.17 16.62
CA ARG A 114 6.84 -8.91 18.04
C ARG A 114 5.90 -7.73 18.22
N LEU A 115 6.11 -6.63 17.50
CA LEU A 115 5.28 -5.43 17.59
C LEU A 115 3.86 -5.68 17.06
N ILE A 116 3.67 -6.59 16.10
CA ILE A 116 2.32 -7.02 15.65
C ILE A 116 1.50 -7.56 16.82
N GLY A 117 2.14 -8.22 17.79
CA GLY A 117 1.47 -8.71 18.99
C GLY A 117 0.86 -7.62 19.86
N LEU A 118 1.28 -6.35 19.72
CA LEU A 118 0.73 -5.20 20.44
C LEU A 118 -0.52 -4.62 19.78
N LEU A 119 -0.81 -4.96 18.53
CA LEU A 119 -2.07 -4.56 17.88
C LEU A 119 -3.26 -5.25 18.56
N PRO A 120 -4.45 -4.65 18.59
CA PRO A 120 -5.69 -5.36 18.91
C PRO A 120 -5.82 -6.67 18.12
N GLU A 121 -6.38 -7.71 18.72
CA GLU A 121 -6.51 -9.04 18.09
C GLU A 121 -7.30 -8.99 16.77
N ASN A 122 -8.32 -8.13 16.72
CA ASN A 122 -9.19 -7.89 15.58
C ASN A 122 -8.67 -6.81 14.62
N ALA A 123 -7.46 -6.28 14.83
CA ALA A 123 -6.87 -5.27 13.96
C ALA A 123 -6.58 -5.85 12.57
N VAL A 124 -6.59 -4.97 11.57
CA VAL A 124 -6.28 -5.29 10.18
C VAL A 124 -4.95 -4.64 9.79
N ILE A 125 -4.09 -5.40 9.13
CA ILE A 125 -2.87 -4.88 8.53
C ILE A 125 -3.13 -4.70 7.03
N LEU A 126 -3.00 -3.47 6.52
CA LEU A 126 -3.10 -3.16 5.09
C LEU A 126 -1.71 -2.91 4.52
N ASP A 127 -1.28 -3.76 3.59
CA ASP A 127 -0.01 -3.65 2.89
C ASP A 127 -0.22 -3.08 1.49
N LEU A 128 -0.08 -1.74 1.34
CA LEU A 128 -0.23 -1.06 0.04
C LEU A 128 1.02 -1.19 -0.83
N THR A 129 2.17 -1.49 -0.22
CA THR A 129 3.48 -1.65 -0.85
C THR A 129 3.89 -3.12 -0.85
N ALA A 130 2.98 -3.97 -1.31
CA ALA A 130 3.05 -5.42 -1.21
C ALA A 130 4.10 -6.06 -2.12
N ASP A 131 5.36 -5.72 -1.90
CA ASP A 131 6.50 -6.39 -2.50
C ASP A 131 6.62 -7.81 -1.93
N PRO A 132 6.84 -8.83 -2.77
CA PRO A 132 7.09 -10.18 -2.28
C PRO A 132 8.46 -10.26 -1.60
N TYR A 133 8.62 -11.29 -0.78
CA TYR A 133 9.94 -11.70 -0.29
C TYR A 133 10.83 -12.13 -1.45
N ASP A 134 12.12 -11.78 -1.37
CA ASP A 134 13.14 -12.31 -2.30
C ASP A 134 14.25 -13.01 -1.50
N THR A 135 14.22 -14.34 -1.56
CA THR A 135 15.18 -15.23 -0.88
C THR A 135 16.45 -15.46 -1.69
N LYS A 136 16.54 -14.95 -2.92
CA LYS A 136 17.70 -15.13 -3.80
C LYS A 136 18.78 -14.07 -3.55
N ILE A 137 18.40 -12.92 -2.99
CA ILE A 137 19.33 -11.85 -2.64
C ILE A 137 19.84 -11.98 -1.20
N LYS A 138 21.05 -11.47 -0.93
CA LYS A 138 21.65 -11.46 0.40
C LYS A 138 22.07 -10.02 0.79
N PRO A 139 21.55 -9.47 1.90
CA PRO A 139 20.53 -10.04 2.79
C PRO A 139 19.15 -10.19 2.10
N MET A 140 18.33 -11.13 2.57
CA MET A 140 16.98 -11.39 2.03
C MET A 140 16.13 -10.12 2.04
N GLN A 141 15.41 -9.84 0.95
CA GLN A 141 14.39 -8.80 0.97
C GLN A 141 13.17 -9.31 1.72
N ILE A 142 12.76 -8.54 2.73
CA ILE A 142 11.57 -8.78 3.54
C ILE A 142 10.58 -7.63 3.36
N LYS A 143 9.38 -7.78 3.91
CA LYS A 143 8.31 -6.77 3.87
C LYS A 143 8.52 -5.69 4.94
N GLY A 144 7.85 -4.54 4.80
CA GLY A 144 7.92 -3.45 5.78
C GLY A 144 7.35 -3.85 7.15
N ILE A 145 6.38 -4.76 7.14
CA ILE A 145 5.84 -5.43 8.32
C ILE A 145 6.29 -6.90 8.27
N GLU A 146 6.94 -7.38 9.33
CA GLU A 146 7.55 -8.70 9.36
C GLU A 146 6.51 -9.82 9.49
N GLY A 147 6.71 -10.92 8.77
CA GLY A 147 5.92 -12.14 8.91
C GLY A 147 4.53 -12.12 8.28
N ILE A 148 4.14 -11.05 7.58
CA ILE A 148 2.85 -11.01 6.88
C ILE A 148 2.93 -11.69 5.50
N PRO A 149 1.87 -12.38 5.06
CA PRO A 149 1.83 -13.00 3.74
C PRO A 149 1.68 -11.95 2.62
N THR A 150 1.94 -12.38 1.38
CA THR A 150 1.69 -11.57 0.17
C THR A 150 0.46 -12.12 -0.53
N GLY A 151 -0.58 -11.29 -0.67
CA GLY A 151 -1.82 -11.68 -1.32
C GLY A 151 -1.85 -11.41 -2.82
N SER A 152 -3.00 -11.70 -3.43
CA SER A 152 -3.28 -11.52 -4.85
C SER A 152 -4.67 -10.94 -5.06
N LEU A 153 -5.04 -10.55 -6.28
CA LEU A 153 -6.41 -10.10 -6.57
C LEU A 153 -7.48 -11.14 -6.22
N ALA A 154 -7.17 -12.43 -6.38
CA ALA A 154 -8.10 -13.51 -6.06
C ALA A 154 -8.21 -13.79 -4.55
N HIS A 155 -7.15 -13.48 -3.79
CA HIS A 155 -7.08 -13.71 -2.35
C HIS A 155 -6.27 -12.60 -1.70
N CYS A 156 -6.92 -11.45 -1.48
CA CYS A 156 -6.28 -10.25 -0.94
C CYS A 156 -6.56 -10.01 0.55
N VAL A 157 -7.59 -10.65 1.12
CA VAL A 157 -7.86 -10.67 2.56
C VAL A 157 -7.40 -12.02 3.08
N ILE A 158 -6.45 -12.02 3.99
CA ILE A 158 -5.78 -13.22 4.50
C ILE A 158 -5.96 -13.25 6.01
N GLU A 159 -6.73 -14.20 6.50
CA GLU A 159 -7.04 -14.37 7.91
C GLU A 159 -5.88 -15.03 8.68
N PRO A 160 -5.78 -14.84 10.01
CA PRO A 160 -4.71 -15.45 10.82
C PRO A 160 -4.58 -16.99 10.68
N GLY A 161 -5.69 -17.66 10.38
CA GLY A 161 -5.78 -19.11 10.18
C GLY A 161 -5.45 -19.58 8.76
N ASP A 162 -5.26 -18.67 7.80
CA ASP A 162 -5.08 -19.04 6.41
C ASP A 162 -3.72 -19.67 6.15
N SER A 163 -3.71 -20.63 5.21
CA SER A 163 -2.51 -21.35 4.78
C SER A 163 -1.44 -20.43 4.19
N ASP A 164 -1.80 -19.23 3.73
CA ASP A 164 -0.89 -18.22 3.18
C ASP A 164 0.20 -17.79 4.16
N TYR A 165 -0.07 -17.82 5.48
CA TYR A 165 0.98 -17.60 6.48
C TYR A 165 2.10 -18.65 6.43
N SER A 166 1.80 -19.86 5.96
CA SER A 166 2.80 -20.92 5.78
C SER A 166 3.72 -20.66 4.58
N LYS A 167 3.32 -19.76 3.65
CA LYS A 167 4.12 -19.37 2.47
C LYS A 167 5.16 -18.30 2.79
N VAL A 168 5.08 -17.67 3.96
CA VAL A 168 6.13 -16.76 4.45
C VAL A 168 7.44 -17.55 4.58
N PRO A 169 8.56 -17.09 4.00
CA PRO A 169 9.81 -17.85 3.98
C PRO A 169 10.33 -18.27 5.35
N ASP A 170 11.08 -19.36 5.37
CA ASP A 170 11.80 -19.80 6.57
C ASP A 170 12.87 -18.77 6.96
N GLY A 171 13.05 -18.57 8.26
CA GLY A 171 13.93 -17.54 8.82
C GLY A 171 13.26 -16.17 9.04
N VAL A 172 12.03 -15.97 8.56
CA VAL A 172 11.21 -14.79 8.89
C VAL A 172 10.28 -15.12 10.06
N VAL A 173 10.29 -14.29 11.10
CA VAL A 173 9.44 -14.47 12.29
C VAL A 173 7.96 -14.21 11.91
N LYS A 174 7.06 -15.11 12.30
CA LYS A 174 5.63 -15.07 11.90
C LYS A 174 4.69 -15.59 13.01
N ASP A 175 5.08 -15.40 14.26
CA ASP A 175 4.38 -15.92 15.44
C ASP A 175 3.08 -15.15 15.71
N ASN A 176 3.13 -13.82 15.65
CA ASN A 176 1.96 -12.96 15.79
C ASN A 176 1.32 -12.72 14.43
N LYS A 177 0.01 -12.95 14.36
CA LYS A 177 -0.78 -12.87 13.12
C LYS A 177 -2.01 -12.00 13.32
N ARG A 178 -2.38 -11.28 12.27
CA ARG A 178 -3.62 -10.50 12.17
C ARG A 178 -4.25 -10.75 10.81
N THR A 179 -5.46 -10.25 10.58
CA THR A 179 -6.00 -10.22 9.22
C THR A 179 -5.14 -9.28 8.39
N VAL A 180 -4.63 -9.76 7.26
CA VAL A 180 -3.75 -9.03 6.37
C VAL A 180 -4.47 -8.78 5.06
N VAL A 181 -4.56 -7.52 4.67
CA VAL A 181 -5.03 -7.08 3.36
C VAL A 181 -3.82 -6.72 2.51
N SER A 182 -3.47 -7.58 1.55
CA SER A 182 -2.27 -7.45 0.73
C SER A 182 -2.55 -7.85 -0.71
N CYS A 183 -2.05 -7.07 -1.68
CA CYS A 183 -2.20 -7.36 -3.10
C CYS A 183 -1.09 -6.65 -3.89
N ASN A 184 -0.40 -7.39 -4.76
CA ASN A 184 0.61 -6.83 -5.65
C ASN A 184 0.02 -6.13 -6.91
N ALA A 185 -1.31 -6.08 -7.03
CA ALA A 185 -2.00 -5.60 -8.22
C ALA A 185 -3.25 -4.77 -7.88
N TRP A 186 -3.18 -3.88 -6.88
CA TRP A 186 -4.31 -3.04 -6.44
C TRP A 186 -5.13 -2.36 -7.54
N PRO A 187 -4.54 -1.83 -8.64
CA PRO A 187 -5.33 -1.26 -9.73
C PRO A 187 -6.33 -2.23 -10.39
N GLY A 188 -6.11 -3.54 -10.24
CA GLY A 188 -7.00 -4.58 -10.74
C GLY A 188 -8.29 -4.78 -9.95
N VAL A 189 -8.45 -4.15 -8.77
CA VAL A 189 -9.71 -4.17 -8.01
C VAL A 189 -10.79 -3.35 -8.73
N TYR A 190 -10.41 -2.22 -9.32
CA TYR A 190 -11.27 -1.34 -10.13
C TYR A 190 -10.62 -1.12 -11.51
N PRO A 191 -10.61 -2.16 -12.38
CA PRO A 191 -9.79 -2.16 -13.57
C PRO A 191 -10.25 -1.13 -14.61
N VAL A 192 -11.56 -0.86 -14.71
CA VAL A 192 -12.10 0.11 -15.68
C VAL A 192 -11.63 1.52 -15.34
N GLU A 193 -11.73 1.90 -14.08
CA GLU A 193 -11.31 3.20 -13.55
C GLU A 193 -9.79 3.37 -13.64
N ALA A 194 -9.04 2.31 -13.31
CA ALA A 194 -7.59 2.30 -13.45
C ALA A 194 -7.17 2.49 -14.92
N MET A 195 -7.76 1.74 -15.84
CA MET A 195 -7.47 1.85 -17.27
C MET A 195 -7.87 3.20 -17.85
N ALA A 196 -8.93 3.84 -17.35
CA ALA A 196 -9.29 5.19 -17.76
C ALA A 196 -8.21 6.22 -17.35
N VAL A 197 -7.62 6.08 -16.16
CA VAL A 197 -6.50 6.91 -15.70
C VAL A 197 -5.25 6.65 -16.52
N TYR A 198 -4.89 5.37 -16.71
CA TYR A 198 -3.72 4.98 -17.51
C TYR A 198 -3.84 5.42 -18.95
N GLY A 199 -5.01 5.26 -19.58
CA GLY A 199 -5.25 5.71 -20.94
C GLY A 199 -5.03 7.22 -21.11
N LYS A 200 -5.51 8.04 -20.16
CA LYS A 200 -5.25 9.49 -20.17
C LYS A 200 -3.75 9.82 -20.06
N GLN A 201 -3.02 9.10 -19.23
CA GLN A 201 -1.58 9.31 -19.01
C GLN A 201 -0.72 8.78 -20.17
N LEU A 202 -1.14 7.71 -20.84
CA LEU A 202 -0.44 7.10 -21.97
C LEU A 202 -0.71 7.83 -23.29
N LYS A 203 -1.87 8.47 -23.45
CA LYS A 203 -2.25 9.22 -24.66
C LYS A 203 -1.14 10.12 -25.24
N PRO A 204 -0.45 10.98 -24.46
CA PRO A 204 0.62 11.82 -25.02
C PRO A 204 1.82 11.01 -25.57
N PHE A 205 2.14 9.86 -24.96
CA PHE A 205 3.21 8.99 -25.43
C PHE A 205 2.85 8.33 -26.77
N VAL A 206 1.65 7.77 -26.85
CA VAL A 206 1.14 7.14 -28.08
C VAL A 206 1.07 8.16 -29.22
N LYS A 207 0.63 9.39 -28.94
CA LYS A 207 0.59 10.46 -29.93
C LYS A 207 1.98 10.73 -30.55
N ILE A 208 3.01 10.86 -29.71
CA ILE A 208 4.39 11.11 -30.17
C ILE A 208 4.88 9.95 -31.03
N LEU A 209 4.65 8.70 -30.61
CA LEU A 209 5.02 7.51 -31.39
C LEU A 209 4.32 7.46 -32.75
N LEU A 210 3.05 7.84 -32.83
CA LEU A 210 2.31 7.88 -34.10
C LEU A 210 2.80 8.99 -35.03
N GLU A 211 3.20 10.14 -34.50
CA GLU A 211 3.65 11.29 -35.29
C GLU A 211 5.11 11.18 -35.75
N LYS A 212 5.99 10.70 -34.87
CA LYS A 212 7.44 10.69 -35.09
C LYS A 212 8.04 9.30 -35.30
N GLY A 213 7.31 8.24 -34.94
CA GLY A 213 7.87 6.88 -34.91
C GLY A 213 9.06 6.81 -33.96
N ILE A 214 10.17 6.27 -34.47
CA ILE A 214 11.44 6.13 -33.73
C ILE A 214 12.38 7.34 -33.87
N LYS A 215 11.99 8.36 -34.66
CA LYS A 215 12.79 9.58 -34.87
C LYS A 215 12.56 10.55 -33.70
N LEU A 216 13.15 10.21 -32.55
CA LEU A 216 12.93 10.89 -31.28
C LEU A 216 14.21 11.58 -30.81
N GLU A 217 14.05 12.72 -30.17
CA GLU A 217 15.17 13.52 -29.67
C GLU A 217 15.35 13.36 -28.15
N HIS A 218 16.59 13.49 -27.69
CA HIS A 218 16.94 13.59 -26.28
C HIS A 218 17.53 14.98 -25.97
N SER A 219 16.69 16.01 -26.03
CA SER A 219 17.07 17.40 -25.71
C SER A 219 16.11 18.00 -24.68
N GLU A 220 16.49 19.11 -24.02
CA GLU A 220 15.56 19.80 -23.11
C GLU A 220 14.42 20.53 -23.84
N ASP A 221 14.57 20.76 -25.14
CA ASP A 221 13.62 21.49 -25.98
C ASP A 221 12.41 20.65 -26.42
N VAL A 222 12.49 19.31 -26.28
CA VAL A 222 11.38 18.42 -26.62
C VAL A 222 10.54 18.00 -25.40
N PRO A 223 9.25 17.67 -25.58
CA PRO A 223 8.38 17.29 -24.48
C PRO A 223 8.95 16.14 -23.64
N LEU A 224 8.70 16.15 -22.33
CA LEU A 224 9.14 15.10 -21.40
C LEU A 224 8.77 13.68 -21.88
N CYS A 225 7.59 13.53 -22.51
CA CYS A 225 7.14 12.25 -23.04
C CYS A 225 8.05 11.74 -24.17
N GLU A 226 8.51 12.62 -25.07
CA GLU A 226 9.42 12.25 -26.14
C GLU A 226 10.77 11.81 -25.59
N ARG A 227 11.33 12.60 -24.65
CA ARG A 227 12.58 12.25 -23.97
C ARG A 227 12.46 10.90 -23.26
N ALA A 228 11.34 10.66 -22.59
CA ALA A 228 11.10 9.40 -21.89
C ALA A 228 11.01 8.21 -22.86
N ILE A 229 10.41 8.38 -24.04
CA ILE A 229 10.38 7.33 -25.07
C ILE A 229 11.77 7.10 -25.65
N LYS A 230 12.52 8.17 -25.98
CA LYS A 230 13.90 8.04 -26.49
C LYS A 230 14.78 7.33 -25.46
N LYS A 231 14.70 7.68 -24.17
CA LYS A 231 15.42 6.98 -23.09
C LYS A 231 15.04 5.51 -22.94
N ALA A 232 13.82 5.14 -23.32
CA ALA A 232 13.36 3.77 -23.29
C ALA A 232 13.68 2.98 -24.58
N SER A 233 14.33 3.60 -25.57
CA SER A 233 14.71 2.92 -26.81
C SER A 233 15.96 2.06 -26.62
N LEU A 234 16.08 1.01 -27.44
CA LEU A 234 17.27 0.16 -27.45
C LEU A 234 18.52 0.95 -27.82
N GLU A 235 18.42 1.86 -28.80
CA GLU A 235 19.52 2.74 -29.21
C GLU A 235 20.08 3.55 -28.03
N TYR A 236 19.21 4.15 -27.21
CA TYR A 236 19.66 4.91 -26.05
C TYR A 236 20.26 4.00 -24.97
N PHE A 237 19.70 2.80 -24.80
CA PHE A 237 20.27 1.81 -23.89
C PHE A 237 21.65 1.32 -24.34
N ASP A 238 21.86 1.09 -25.64
CA ASP A 238 23.15 0.66 -26.15
C ASP A 238 24.21 1.77 -26.05
N GLU A 239 23.79 3.04 -26.21
CA GLU A 239 24.67 4.20 -26.14
C GLU A 239 25.03 4.59 -24.69
N PHE A 240 24.09 4.48 -23.75
CA PHE A 240 24.23 5.02 -22.39
C PHE A 240 23.99 4.00 -21.25
N GLY A 241 23.58 2.77 -21.55
CA GLY A 241 23.09 1.78 -20.57
C GLY A 241 24.15 0.87 -19.94
N MET A 242 25.44 1.19 -20.07
CA MET A 242 26.54 0.45 -19.43
C MET A 242 27.27 1.23 -18.32
N GLU A 243 26.66 2.28 -17.75
CA GLU A 243 27.15 2.92 -16.51
C GLU A 243 26.35 2.48 -15.28
#